data_AF-A0A9P8SF13-F1
#
_entry.id   AF-A0A9P8SF13-F1
#
_cell.length_a   1.000
_cell.length_b   1.000
_cell.length_c   1.000
_cell.angle_alpha   90.00
_cell.angle_beta   90.00
_cell.angle_gamma   90.00
#
_symmetry.space_group_name_H-M   'P 1'
#
loop_
_entity.id
_entity.type
_entity.pdbx_description
1 polymer ?
#
loop_
_entity_poly.entity_id
_entity_poly.type
_entity_poly.pdbx_seq_one_letter_code
_entity_poly.pdbx_strand_id
1 'polypeptide(L)'
;MRPTQALNGGVPNPKVGHWIGDWGSFGGAKQKGIVHYGLSANRQNAMAGAAHDAVFNTFRRTKAQIFYWLPAMVAGYYVMNWATERNEYLNSKAGRAEFADSEE
;
A
#
# COMPACT_ATOMS: atom_id res chain seq x y z
N MET A 1 38.78 -1.28 -20.07
CA MET A 1 38.07 -2.55 -19.79
C MET A 1 36.57 -2.26 -19.78
N ARG A 2 35.76 -3.00 -20.55
CA ARG A 2 34.29 -2.90 -20.46
C ARG A 2 33.84 -3.83 -19.33
N PRO A 3 33.03 -3.38 -18.35
CA PRO A 3 32.48 -4.28 -17.35
C PRO A 3 31.62 -5.34 -18.06
N THR A 4 31.83 -6.61 -17.71
CA THR A 4 30.99 -7.71 -18.20
C THR A 4 29.56 -7.50 -17.72
N GLN A 5 28.59 -7.66 -18.62
CA GLN A 5 27.18 -7.54 -18.32
C GLN A 5 26.79 -8.50 -17.19
N ALA A 6 25.97 -8.02 -16.24
CA ALA A 6 25.47 -8.86 -15.15
C ALA A 6 24.62 -10.01 -15.71
N LEU A 7 25.00 -11.24 -15.38
CA LEU A 7 24.25 -12.44 -15.76
C LEU A 7 23.06 -12.58 -14.81
N ASN A 8 21.90 -12.10 -15.25
CA ASN A 8 20.63 -12.19 -14.52
C ASN A 8 19.76 -13.39 -14.98
N GLY A 9 20.36 -14.35 -15.70
CA GLY A 9 19.66 -15.52 -16.24
C GLY A 9 20.23 -16.82 -15.68
N GLY A 10 19.37 -17.80 -15.45
CA GLY A 10 19.74 -19.12 -14.92
C GLY A 10 19.68 -19.24 -13.40
N VAL A 11 20.48 -20.14 -12.85
CA VAL A 11 20.44 -20.53 -11.43
C VAL A 11 20.86 -19.35 -10.53
N PRO A 12 20.16 -19.10 -9.41
CA PRO A 12 20.52 -18.06 -8.45
C PRO A 12 21.96 -18.16 -7.98
N ASN A 13 22.65 -17.04 -8.06
CA ASN A 13 24.01 -16.88 -7.57
C ASN A 13 24.12 -15.58 -6.75
N PRO A 14 24.03 -15.70 -5.41
CA PRO A 14 24.22 -14.59 -4.46
C PRO A 14 25.48 -13.77 -4.69
N LYS A 15 26.57 -14.39 -5.16
CA LYS A 15 27.88 -13.73 -5.32
C LYS A 15 27.90 -12.71 -6.45
N VAL A 16 26.96 -12.80 -7.39
CA VAL A 16 26.79 -11.86 -8.51
C VAL A 16 25.52 -11.02 -8.38
N GLY A 17 24.83 -11.10 -7.22
CA GLY A 17 23.59 -10.36 -6.98
C GLY A 17 22.35 -10.95 -7.65
N HIS A 18 22.42 -12.19 -8.14
CA HIS A 18 21.29 -12.88 -8.79
C HIS A 18 20.58 -13.78 -7.79
N TRP A 19 19.40 -13.37 -7.32
CA TRP A 19 18.71 -14.01 -6.18
C TRP A 19 17.48 -14.84 -6.55
N ILE A 20 16.98 -14.72 -7.78
CA ILE A 20 15.77 -15.40 -8.24
C ILE A 20 16.04 -16.21 -9.50
N GLY A 21 15.68 -17.48 -9.46
CA GLY A 21 15.90 -18.40 -10.58
C GLY A 21 14.64 -18.65 -11.37
N ASP A 22 14.69 -19.66 -12.22
CA ASP A 22 13.53 -20.16 -12.96
C ASP A 22 12.87 -21.37 -12.26
N TRP A 23 11.81 -21.91 -12.83
CA TRP A 23 11.17 -23.15 -12.41
C TRP A 23 12.20 -24.27 -12.20
N GLY A 24 12.13 -24.93 -11.04
CA GLY A 24 13.10 -25.94 -10.63
C GLY A 24 14.37 -25.38 -9.95
N SER A 25 14.63 -24.08 -10.01
CA SER A 25 15.82 -23.45 -9.41
C SER A 25 15.57 -22.07 -8.78
N PHE A 26 14.38 -21.84 -8.21
CA PHE A 26 13.94 -20.52 -7.71
C PHE A 26 14.88 -19.78 -6.76
N GLY A 27 15.75 -20.49 -6.02
CA GLY A 27 16.72 -19.87 -5.08
C GLY A 27 16.25 -19.80 -3.62
N GLY A 28 15.08 -20.36 -3.32
CA GLY A 28 14.60 -20.51 -1.94
C GLY A 28 15.32 -21.60 -1.16
N ALA A 29 15.01 -21.68 0.14
CA ALA A 29 15.49 -22.77 0.99
C ALA A 29 15.00 -24.13 0.50
N LYS A 30 15.79 -25.19 0.72
CA LYS A 30 15.38 -26.56 0.40
C LYS A 30 14.16 -26.95 1.25
N GLN A 31 13.07 -27.35 0.59
CA GLN A 31 11.84 -27.78 1.26
C GLN A 31 11.74 -29.30 1.20
N LYS A 32 11.44 -29.95 2.34
CA LYS A 32 11.23 -31.40 2.42
C LYS A 32 10.12 -31.68 3.43
N GLY A 33 9.22 -32.61 3.09
CA GLY A 33 8.14 -33.07 3.98
C GLY A 33 6.88 -32.19 4.01
N ILE A 34 6.80 -31.16 3.16
CA ILE A 34 5.58 -30.35 3.00
C ILE A 34 4.71 -30.97 1.91
N VAL A 35 3.46 -31.31 2.26
CA VAL A 35 2.49 -31.86 1.31
C VAL A 35 1.37 -30.83 1.13
N HIS A 36 1.14 -30.42 -0.12
CA HIS A 36 0.07 -29.49 -0.49
C HIS A 36 -1.07 -30.23 -1.19
N TYR A 37 -2.30 -29.93 -0.77
CA TYR A 37 -3.51 -30.46 -1.39
C TYR A 37 -4.27 -29.32 -2.08
N GLY A 38 -4.87 -29.60 -3.22
CA GLY A 38 -5.71 -28.65 -3.95
C GLY A 38 -6.89 -29.36 -4.60
N LEU A 39 -8.04 -28.67 -4.67
CA LEU A 39 -9.23 -29.14 -5.39
C LEU A 39 -9.34 -28.38 -6.71
N SER A 40 -9.74 -29.06 -7.79
CA SER A 40 -9.98 -28.42 -9.08
C SER A 40 -10.98 -27.26 -8.94
N ALA A 41 -10.69 -26.12 -9.58
CA ALA A 41 -11.54 -24.93 -9.53
C ALA A 41 -12.98 -25.21 -10.02
N ASN A 42 -13.14 -26.09 -11.01
CA ASN A 42 -14.45 -26.49 -11.56
C ASN A 42 -15.29 -27.32 -10.57
N ARG A 43 -14.72 -27.71 -9.42
CA ARG A 43 -15.38 -28.45 -8.35
C ARG A 43 -15.65 -27.59 -7.11
N GLN A 44 -15.33 -26.30 -7.19
CA GLN A 44 -15.55 -25.32 -6.12
C GLN A 44 -16.59 -24.30 -6.57
N ASN A 45 -17.33 -23.75 -5.60
CA ASN A 45 -18.14 -22.56 -5.85
C ASN A 45 -17.25 -21.33 -5.66
N ALA A 46 -17.05 -20.55 -6.74
CA ALA A 46 -16.15 -19.41 -6.76
C ALA A 46 -16.47 -18.32 -5.73
N MET A 47 -17.75 -18.20 -5.32
CA MET A 47 -18.23 -17.17 -4.38
C MET A 47 -18.79 -17.77 -3.08
N ALA A 48 -18.46 -19.03 -2.77
CA ALA A 48 -18.85 -19.62 -1.50
C ALA A 48 -18.34 -18.77 -0.33
N GLY A 49 -19.23 -18.39 0.58
CA GLY A 49 -18.89 -17.60 1.76
C GLY A 49 -18.61 -16.11 1.49
N ALA A 50 -18.59 -15.67 0.24
CA ALA A 50 -18.13 -14.33 -0.12
C ALA A 50 -18.88 -13.21 0.61
N ALA A 51 -20.21 -13.30 0.77
CA ALA A 51 -20.97 -12.27 1.48
C ALA A 51 -20.64 -12.19 2.99
N HIS A 52 -20.56 -13.34 3.67
CA HIS A 52 -20.22 -13.39 5.10
C HIS A 52 -18.76 -12.98 5.32
N ASP A 53 -17.84 -13.60 4.58
CA ASP A 53 -16.41 -13.37 4.72
C ASP A 53 -16.03 -11.96 4.28
N ALA A 54 -16.60 -11.42 3.20
CA ALA A 54 -16.29 -10.06 2.77
C ALA A 54 -16.68 -9.04 3.83
N VAL A 55 -17.81 -9.19 4.52
CA VAL A 55 -18.22 -8.23 5.55
C VAL A 55 -17.32 -8.34 6.79
N PHE A 56 -17.24 -9.52 7.40
CA PHE A 56 -16.56 -9.65 8.70
C PHE A 56 -15.04 -9.61 8.58
N ASN A 57 -14.46 -10.22 7.54
CA ASN A 57 -13.01 -10.21 7.33
C ASN A 57 -12.53 -8.81 6.91
N THR A 58 -13.30 -8.07 6.10
CA THR A 58 -12.93 -6.70 5.73
C THR A 58 -12.96 -5.80 6.96
N PHE A 59 -14.02 -5.85 7.76
CA PHE A 59 -14.06 -5.07 9.01
C PHE A 59 -12.88 -5.42 9.94
N ARG A 60 -12.59 -6.71 10.14
CA ARG A 60 -11.47 -7.17 10.97
C ARG A 60 -10.13 -6.63 10.47
N ARG A 61 -9.88 -6.65 9.15
CA ARG A 61 -8.64 -6.14 8.53
C ARG A 61 -8.55 -4.62 8.64
N THR A 62 -9.63 -3.90 8.34
CA THR A 62 -9.67 -2.44 8.45
C THR A 62 -9.46 -1.98 9.88
N LYS A 63 -10.16 -2.59 10.86
CA LYS A 63 -10.00 -2.28 12.29
C LYS A 63 -8.55 -2.40 12.76
N ALA A 64 -7.82 -3.41 12.29
CA ALA A 64 -6.42 -3.62 12.68
C ALA A 64 -5.47 -2.54 12.13
N GLN A 65 -5.88 -1.81 11.09
CA GLN A 65 -5.03 -0.85 10.39
C GLN A 65 -5.51 0.60 10.50
N ILE A 66 -6.75 0.82 10.95
CA ILE A 66 -7.43 2.12 10.86
C ILE A 66 -6.64 3.24 11.54
N PHE A 67 -5.99 2.95 12.66
CA PHE A 67 -5.22 3.96 13.40
C PHE A 67 -3.89 4.35 12.78
N TYR A 68 -3.37 3.60 11.80
CA TYR A 68 -2.13 3.98 11.11
C TYR A 68 -2.36 5.06 10.05
N TRP A 69 -3.55 5.12 9.46
CA TRP A 69 -3.83 6.03 8.34
C TRP A 69 -4.96 7.02 8.62
N LEU A 70 -6.01 6.62 9.35
CA LEU A 70 -7.18 7.48 9.57
C LEU A 70 -6.81 8.77 10.34
N PRO A 71 -5.98 8.75 11.40
CA PRO A 71 -5.61 9.98 12.08
C PRO A 71 -4.91 10.99 11.18
N ALA A 72 -4.00 10.53 10.31
CA ALA A 72 -3.31 11.39 9.35
C ALA A 72 -4.28 11.98 8.33
N MET A 73 -5.22 11.18 7.81
CA MET A 73 -6.25 11.65 6.89
C MET A 73 -7.19 12.68 7.54
N VAL A 74 -7.64 12.44 8.78
CA VAL A 74 -8.51 13.35 9.52
C VAL A 74 -7.78 14.66 9.82
N ALA A 75 -6.53 14.60 10.28
CA ALA A 75 -5.72 15.80 10.51
C ALA A 75 -5.54 16.60 9.22
N GLY A 76 -5.21 15.94 8.11
CA GLY A 76 -5.06 16.57 6.80
C GLY A 76 -6.36 17.25 6.34
N TYR A 77 -7.51 16.60 6.54
CA TYR A 77 -8.81 17.17 6.22
C TYR A 77 -9.08 18.46 7.01
N TYR A 78 -8.86 18.46 8.32
CA TYR A 78 -9.09 19.66 9.14
C TYR A 78 -8.12 20.80 8.82
N VAL A 79 -6.84 20.50 8.58
CA VAL A 79 -5.86 21.51 8.17
C VAL A 79 -6.26 22.13 6.83
N MET A 80 -6.70 21.33 5.87
CA MET A 80 -7.15 21.82 4.57
C MET A 80 -8.42 22.66 4.70
N ASN A 81 -9.39 22.22 5.50
CA ASN A 81 -10.62 22.97 5.72
C ASN A 81 -10.33 24.35 6.34
N TRP A 82 -9.49 24.39 7.37
CA TRP A 82 -9.04 25.63 7.98
C TRP A 82 -8.31 26.54 6.99
N ALA A 83 -7.40 25.98 6.18
CA ALA A 83 -6.64 26.75 5.20
C ALA A 83 -7.56 27.37 4.13
N THR A 84 -8.55 26.63 3.65
CA THR A 84 -9.55 27.12 2.69
C THR A 84 -10.39 28.25 3.28
N GLU A 85 -10.99 28.03 4.45
CA GLU A 85 -11.83 29.04 5.12
C GLU A 85 -11.01 30.30 5.44
N ARG A 86 -9.77 30.14 5.92
CA ARG A 86 -8.89 31.27 6.20
C ARG A 86 -8.50 32.02 4.93
N ASN A 87 -8.21 31.31 3.84
CA ASN A 87 -7.89 31.93 2.55
C ASN A 87 -9.07 32.72 1.99
N GLU A 88 -10.28 32.17 2.04
CA GLU A 88 -11.50 32.86 1.61
C GLU A 88 -11.77 34.10 2.46
N TYR A 89 -11.60 33.99 3.79
CA TYR A 89 -11.78 35.12 4.69
C TYR A 89 -10.80 36.26 4.40
N LEU A 90 -9.50 35.96 4.27
CA LEU A 90 -8.48 36.96 3.97
C LEU A 90 -8.74 37.67 2.62
N ASN A 91 -9.28 36.94 1.64
CA ASN A 91 -9.66 37.49 0.33
C ASN A 91 -11.05 38.15 0.31
N SER A 92 -11.79 38.12 1.42
CA SER A 92 -13.08 38.79 1.56
C SER A 92 -12.92 40.29 1.84
N LYS A 93 -14.03 41.04 1.75
CA LYS A 93 -14.03 42.46 2.10
C LYS A 93 -13.72 42.70 3.59
N ALA A 94 -14.27 41.87 4.47
CA ALA A 94 -14.06 41.98 5.91
C ALA A 94 -12.60 41.67 6.28
N GLY A 95 -12.04 40.58 5.74
CA GLY A 95 -10.64 40.23 5.99
C GLY A 95 -9.65 41.27 5.47
N ARG A 96 -9.91 41.87 4.29
CA ARG A 96 -9.11 43.01 3.83
C ARG A 96 -9.21 44.21 4.76
N ALA A 97 -10.40 44.55 5.26
CA ALA A 97 -10.55 45.67 6.20
C ALA A 97 -9.84 45.41 7.55
N GLU A 98 -9.78 44.16 8.00
CA GLU A 98 -9.14 43.79 9.27
C GLU A 98 -7.60 43.73 9.18
N PHE A 99 -7.05 43.29 8.04
CA PHE A 99 -5.60 43.05 7.90
C PHE A 99 -4.88 44.03 6.96
N ALA A 100 -5.57 44.97 6.30
CA ALA A 100 -4.94 45.94 5.37
C ALA A 100 -3.86 46.81 6.03
N ASP A 101 -4.02 47.18 7.31
CA ASP A 101 -3.08 48.05 8.03
C ASP A 101 -2.00 47.27 8.79
N SER A 102 -2.04 45.93 8.77
CA SER A 102 -1.10 45.08 9.53
C SER A 102 0.18 44.71 8.77
N GLU A 103 0.35 45.19 7.53
CA GLU A 103 1.53 44.94 6.70
C GLU A 103 2.61 46.07 6.78
N GLU A 104 2.45 47.06 7.67
CA GLU A 104 3.49 48.05 8.02
C GLU A 104 4.42 47.60 9.17
#